data_AF-A0ABD7HHY0-F1
#
_entry.id   AF-A0ABD7HHY0-F1
#
_cell.length_a   1.000
_cell.length_b   1.000
_cell.length_c   1.000
_cell.angle_alpha   90.00
_cell.angle_beta   90.00
_cell.angle_gamma   90.00
#
_symmetry.space_group_name_H-M   'P 1'
#
loop_
_entity.id
_entity.type
_entity.pdbx_description
1 polymer ?
#
loop_
_entity_poly.entity_id
_entity_poly.type
_entity_poly.pdbx_seq_one_letter_code
_entity_poly.pdbx_strand_id
1 'polypeptide(L)'
;MTEWVTVTPLGGKDPITGDQLRDGAPLRLLAYEVAPGNTLLRFGIGGDLDSVEFTTYLPLRHRGAGGVWTATAAVLAKPFRIEVRDRKCLGRMQEWNSRGRGGIAVLCHSATGKGT
;
A
#
# COMPACT_ATOMS: atom_id res chain seq x y z
N MET A 1 1.96 16.63 -2.04
CA MET A 1 0.62 17.00 -2.56
C MET A 1 -0.31 15.81 -2.35
N THR A 2 -1.55 16.06 -1.91
CA THR A 2 -2.53 15.01 -1.60
C THR A 2 -3.21 14.53 -2.89
N GLU A 3 -3.28 13.22 -3.10
CA GLU A 3 -3.90 12.63 -4.31
C GLU A 3 -4.65 11.34 -4.02
N TRP A 4 -5.60 10.98 -4.88
CA TRP A 4 -6.34 9.73 -4.75
C TRP A 4 -5.53 8.57 -5.31
N VAL A 5 -5.46 7.48 -4.53
CA VAL A 5 -4.87 6.22 -4.94
C VAL A 5 -5.90 5.10 -4.81
N THR A 6 -5.82 4.10 -5.67
CA THR A 6 -6.72 2.95 -5.63
C THR A 6 -5.96 1.75 -5.09
N VAL A 7 -6.43 1.19 -3.99
CA VAL A 7 -5.89 -0.03 -3.39
C VAL A 7 -6.84 -1.18 -3.66
N THR A 8 -6.32 -2.27 -4.20
CA THR A 8 -7.08 -3.49 -4.46
C THR A 8 -6.44 -4.64 -3.68
N PRO A 9 -7.09 -5.14 -2.62
CA PRO A 9 -6.62 -6.31 -1.89
C PRO A 9 -6.55 -7.52 -2.84
N LEU A 10 -5.44 -8.24 -2.86
CA LEU A 10 -5.33 -9.43 -3.68
C LEU A 10 -6.09 -10.59 -3.04
N GLY A 11 -6.78 -11.35 -3.90
CA GLY A 11 -7.24 -12.66 -3.52
C GLY A 11 -6.03 -13.53 -3.22
N GLY A 12 -6.08 -14.30 -2.13
CA GLY A 12 -5.06 -15.33 -1.89
C GLY A 12 -5.14 -16.44 -2.94
N LYS A 13 -4.49 -17.56 -2.67
CA LYS A 13 -4.83 -18.81 -3.34
C LYS A 13 -5.81 -19.60 -2.49
N ASP A 14 -6.73 -20.30 -3.13
CA ASP A 14 -7.57 -21.28 -2.48
C ASP A 14 -6.68 -22.38 -1.90
N PRO A 15 -6.79 -22.71 -0.61
CA PRO A 15 -5.89 -23.67 0.02
C PRO A 15 -6.15 -25.12 -0.40
N ILE A 16 -7.29 -25.40 -1.02
CA ILE A 16 -7.72 -26.74 -1.42
C ILE A 16 -7.44 -26.96 -2.91
N THR A 17 -7.87 -26.03 -3.76
CA THR A 17 -7.73 -26.17 -5.23
C THR A 17 -6.45 -25.54 -5.76
N GLY A 18 -5.82 -24.63 -4.99
CA GLY A 18 -4.67 -23.85 -5.45
C GLY A 18 -5.03 -22.71 -6.41
N ASP A 19 -6.31 -22.52 -6.71
CA ASP A 19 -6.80 -21.49 -7.63
C ASP A 19 -6.61 -20.09 -7.05
N GLN A 20 -6.39 -19.11 -7.92
CA GLN A 20 -6.33 -17.72 -7.52
C GLN A 20 -7.73 -17.26 -7.08
N LEU A 21 -7.88 -16.89 -5.81
CA LEU A 21 -9.11 -16.28 -5.31
C LEU A 21 -9.32 -14.92 -5.97
N ARG A 22 -10.58 -14.50 -6.09
CA ARG A 22 -10.91 -13.18 -6.63
C ARG A 22 -10.32 -12.09 -5.74
N ASP A 23 -9.81 -11.05 -6.40
CA ASP A 23 -9.38 -9.83 -5.73
C ASP A 23 -10.55 -9.17 -4.99
N GLY A 24 -10.22 -8.49 -3.90
CA GLY A 24 -11.18 -7.70 -3.12
C GLY A 24 -11.67 -6.48 -3.90
N ALA A 25 -12.72 -5.85 -3.37
CA ALA A 25 -13.25 -4.62 -3.96
C ALA A 25 -12.17 -3.50 -3.93
N PRO A 26 -11.97 -2.77 -5.05
CA PRO A 26 -11.07 -1.63 -5.07
C PRO A 26 -11.52 -0.54 -4.08
N LEU A 27 -10.57 0.00 -3.33
CA LEU A 27 -10.78 1.04 -2.34
C LEU A 27 -9.99 2.29 -2.74
N ARG A 28 -10.68 3.43 -2.86
CA ARG A 28 -10.02 4.71 -3.09
C ARG A 28 -9.62 5.32 -1.75
N LEU A 29 -8.34 5.62 -1.61
CA LEU A 29 -7.75 6.27 -0.44
C LEU A 29 -7.16 7.61 -0.85
N LEU A 30 -7.34 8.61 0.02
CA LEU A 30 -6.70 9.90 -0.16
C LEU A 30 -5.31 9.83 0.48
N ALA A 31 -4.28 9.73 -0.36
CA ALA A 31 -2.89 9.74 0.08
C ALA A 31 -2.51 11.15 0.51
N TYR A 32 -1.88 11.28 1.69
CA TYR A 32 -1.33 12.56 2.16
C TYR A 32 -0.26 13.07 1.21
N GLU A 33 0.58 12.15 0.72
CA GLU A 33 1.68 12.46 -0.18
C GLU A 33 2.10 11.21 -0.97
N VAL A 34 2.53 11.42 -2.21
CA VAL A 34 3.27 10.46 -3.02
C VAL A 34 4.64 11.04 -3.29
N ALA A 35 5.66 10.46 -2.67
CA ALA A 35 7.05 10.90 -2.81
C ALA A 35 7.82 9.98 -3.78
N PRO A 36 8.60 10.53 -4.74
CA PRO A 36 9.48 9.72 -5.59
C PRO A 36 10.54 9.00 -4.73
N GLY A 37 10.96 7.78 -5.10
CA GLY A 37 11.97 7.00 -4.36
C GLY A 37 13.29 7.76 -4.15
N ASN A 38 14.13 7.52 -3.14
CA ASN A 38 14.25 6.47 -2.11
C ASN A 38 14.64 7.15 -0.79
N THR A 39 13.82 7.09 0.27
CA THR A 39 14.26 7.10 1.68
C THR A 39 13.03 7.00 2.61
N LEU A 40 12.68 5.80 3.05
CA LEU A 40 12.38 5.69 4.48
C LEU A 40 13.74 5.61 5.17
N LEU A 41 14.17 6.73 5.75
CA LEU A 41 15.23 6.74 6.75
C LEU A 41 14.81 5.79 7.87
N ARG A 42 15.37 4.58 7.86
CA ARG A 42 15.29 3.68 9.01
C ARG A 42 16.12 4.32 10.12
N PHE A 43 15.49 4.97 11.09
CA PHE A 43 16.13 5.18 12.39
C PHE A 43 16.24 3.80 13.06
N GLY A 44 17.35 3.10 12.81
CA GLY A 44 17.63 1.79 13.38
C GLY A 44 18.43 0.88 12.44
N ILE A 45 19.75 0.89 12.64
CA ILE A 45 20.79 -0.11 12.34
C ILE A 45 20.40 -1.24 11.35
N GLY A 46 21.01 -1.19 10.16
CA GLY A 46 21.24 -2.36 9.30
C GLY A 46 20.04 -2.91 8.53
N GLY A 47 19.37 -2.10 7.70
CA GLY A 47 18.30 -2.58 6.82
C GLY A 47 18.62 -2.26 5.36
N ASP A 48 18.60 -3.27 4.50
CA ASP A 48 18.75 -3.12 3.05
C ASP A 48 17.85 -1.99 2.52
N LEU A 49 18.44 -1.14 1.67
CA LEU A 49 17.73 -0.10 0.94
C LEU A 49 16.81 -0.79 -0.08
N ASP A 50 15.55 -1.02 0.25
CA ASP A 50 14.55 -1.44 -0.72
C ASP A 50 14.38 -0.31 -1.76
N SER A 51 14.94 -0.50 -2.95
CA SER A 51 14.80 0.44 -4.06
C SER A 51 13.36 0.40 -4.56
N VAL A 52 12.59 1.45 -4.24
CA VAL A 52 11.18 1.63 -4.62
C VAL A 52 11.04 2.78 -5.58
N GLU A 53 10.06 2.70 -6.48
CA GLU A 53 9.84 3.80 -7.45
C GLU A 53 9.24 5.03 -6.78
N PHE A 54 8.36 4.83 -5.81
CA PHE A 54 7.74 5.88 -5.02
C PHE A 54 7.19 5.30 -3.70
N THR A 55 7.02 6.17 -2.72
CA THR A 55 6.37 5.87 -1.45
C THR A 55 5.07 6.67 -1.35
N THR A 56 3.97 5.96 -1.10
CA THR A 56 2.66 6.57 -0.87
C THR A 56 2.37 6.62 0.62
N TYR A 57 2.10 7.80 1.16
CA TYR A 57 1.74 7.99 2.56
C TYR A 57 0.23 8.05 2.71
N LEU A 58 -0.35 7.09 3.43
CA LEU A 58 -1.78 6.91 3.64
C LEU A 58 -2.17 7.22 5.09
N PRO A 59 -3.45 7.58 5.34
CA PRO A 59 -3.97 7.76 6.69
C PRO A 59 -4.02 6.44 7.46
N LEU A 60 -3.85 6.49 8.78
CA LEU A 60 -4.00 5.32 9.67
C LEU A 60 -5.41 4.72 9.63
N ARG A 61 -6.43 5.56 9.38
CA ARG A 61 -7.83 5.14 9.23
C ARG A 61 -8.45 5.82 8.03
N HIS A 62 -9.32 5.11 7.34
CA HIS A 62 -10.12 5.65 6.25
C HIS A 62 -11.60 5.38 6.53
N ARG A 63 -12.46 6.17 5.89
CA ARG A 63 -13.91 5.97 5.96
C ARG A 63 -14.35 5.14 4.76
N GLY A 64 -14.81 3.92 5.00
CA GLY A 64 -15.31 3.03 3.95
C GLY A 64 -16.70 3.43 3.44
N ALA A 65 -17.20 2.71 2.44
CA ALA A 65 -18.52 2.96 1.84
C ALA A 65 -19.70 2.93 2.84
N GLY A 66 -19.58 2.13 3.91
CA GLY A 66 -20.56 2.09 5.00
C GLY A 66 -20.43 3.21 6.04
N GLY A 67 -19.58 4.21 5.81
CA GLY A 67 -19.35 5.32 6.74
C GLY A 67 -18.54 4.96 8.00
N VAL A 68 -18.14 3.70 8.14
CA VAL A 68 -17.34 3.17 9.26
C VAL A 68 -15.86 3.50 9.09
N TRP A 69 -15.22 3.92 10.18
CA TRP A 69 -13.78 4.16 10.23
C TRP A 69 -13.01 2.85 10.41
N THR A 70 -12.31 2.43 9.36
CA THR A 70 -11.52 1.20 9.32
C THR A 70 -10.04 1.53 9.37
N ALA A 71 -9.25 0.73 10.09
CA ALA A 71 -7.80 0.85 10.07
C ALA A 71 -7.28 0.52 8.66
N THR A 72 -6.51 1.41 8.06
CA THR A 72 -5.97 1.20 6.71
C THR A 72 -5.02 0.00 6.69
N ALA A 73 -4.29 -0.25 7.79
CA ALA A 73 -3.44 -1.42 7.95
C ALA A 73 -4.19 -2.74 7.82
N ALA A 74 -5.47 -2.81 8.23
CA ALA A 74 -6.28 -4.02 8.12
C ALA A 74 -6.56 -4.39 6.66
N VAL A 75 -6.69 -3.39 5.78
CA VAL A 75 -6.91 -3.60 4.33
C VAL A 75 -5.61 -4.02 3.65
N LEU A 76 -4.48 -3.51 4.13
CA LEU A 76 -3.15 -3.75 3.58
C LEU A 76 -2.42 -4.93 4.24
N ALA A 77 -3.08 -5.65 5.15
CA ALA A 77 -2.52 -6.81 5.85
C ALA A 77 -2.35 -8.03 4.94
N LYS A 78 -3.15 -8.11 3.87
CA LYS A 78 -2.98 -9.10 2.78
C LYS A 78 -2.19 -8.47 1.65
N PRO A 79 -1.51 -9.25 0.79
CA PRO A 79 -0.95 -8.72 -0.45
C PRO A 79 -1.98 -7.86 -1.19
N PHE A 80 -1.56 -6.73 -1.74
CA PHE A 80 -2.45 -5.78 -2.40
C PHE A 80 -1.76 -5.15 -3.61
N ARG A 81 -2.56 -4.72 -4.58
CA ARG A 81 -2.14 -3.82 -5.65
C ARG A 81 -2.50 -2.40 -5.28
N ILE A 82 -1.65 -1.47 -5.69
CA ILE A 82 -1.92 -0.04 -5.58
C ILE A 82 -1.76 0.61 -6.94
N GLU A 83 -2.73 1.43 -7.31
CA GLU A 83 -2.72 2.22 -8.53
C GLU A 83 -2.55 3.70 -8.17
N VAL A 84 -1.48 4.31 -8.70
CA VAL A 84 -1.13 5.71 -8.48
C VAL A 84 -0.82 6.34 -9.83
N ARG A 85 -1.58 7.36 -10.24
CA ARG A 85 -1.41 8.03 -11.56
C ARG A 85 -1.32 7.02 -12.71
N ASP A 86 -2.28 6.09 -12.76
CA ASP A 86 -2.37 5.00 -13.75
C ASP A 86 -1.23 3.97 -13.73
N ARG A 87 -0.29 4.06 -12.78
CA ARG A 87 0.75 3.06 -12.58
C ARG A 87 0.29 1.99 -11.59
N LYS A 88 0.41 0.72 -12.00
CA LYS A 88 0.05 -0.44 -11.18
C LYS A 88 1.27 -1.01 -10.48
N CYS A 89 1.25 -1.01 -9.16
CA CYS A 89 2.34 -1.47 -8.33
C CYS A 89 1.87 -2.57 -7.37
N LEU A 90 2.81 -3.46 -7.01
CA LEU A 90 2.69 -4.28 -5.82
C LEU A 90 3.28 -3.49 -4.65
N GLY A 91 2.45 -3.25 -3.64
CA GLY A 91 2.80 -2.45 -2.49
C GLY A 91 3.18 -3.31 -1.29
N ARG A 92 4.24 -2.93 -0.56
CA ARG A 92 4.46 -3.38 0.82
C ARG A 92 4.14 -2.23 1.77
N MET A 93 3.35 -2.49 2.80
CA MET A 93 3.03 -1.46 3.79
C MET A 93 3.95 -1.48 5.00
N GLN A 94 4.23 -0.30 5.53
CA GLN A 94 4.84 -0.09 6.84
C GLN A 94 4.02 0.96 7.60
N GLU A 95 3.48 0.58 8.75
CA GLU A 95 2.80 1.51 9.64
C GLU A 95 3.84 2.26 10.49
N TRP A 96 3.76 3.59 10.50
CA TRP A 96 4.43 4.43 11.49
C TRP A 96 3.36 5.12 12.32
N ASN A 97 3.20 4.68 13.57
CA ASN A 97 2.18 5.18 14.48
C ASN A 97 2.82 5.58 15.81
N SER A 98 2.85 6.89 16.08
CA SER A 98 3.26 7.47 17.35
C SER A 98 2.03 7.96 18.10
N ARG A 99 1.40 7.06 18.87
CA ARG A 99 0.21 7.34 19.72
C ARG A 99 -0.94 8.03 18.94
N GLY A 100 -1.26 7.53 17.75
CA GLY A 100 -2.33 8.05 16.89
C GLY A 100 -1.89 9.19 15.97
N ARG A 101 -0.64 9.64 16.06
CA ARG A 101 -0.01 10.54 15.08
C ARG A 101 0.90 9.70 14.19
N GLY A 102 0.53 9.55 12.93
CA GLY A 102 1.21 8.63 12.05
C GLY A 102 0.53 8.42 10.71
N GLY A 103 1.06 7.48 9.94
CA GLY A 103 0.54 7.10 8.64
C GLY A 103 1.04 5.73 8.23
N ILE A 104 0.61 5.30 7.05
CA ILE A 104 1.09 4.08 6.42
C ILE A 104 1.92 4.46 5.23
N ALA A 105 3.19 4.07 5.22
CA ALA A 105 4.04 4.16 4.05
C ALA A 105 3.84 2.91 3.20
N VAL A 106 3.48 3.10 1.94
CA VAL A 106 3.36 2.02 0.96
C VAL A 106 4.53 2.13 -0.01
N LEU A 107 5.43 1.16 0.10
CA LEU A 107 6.57 0.95 -0.78
C LEU A 107 6.09 0.30 -2.08
N CYS A 108 6.08 1.07 -3.16
CA CYS A 108 5.52 0.65 -4.43
C CYS A 108 6.62 0.10 -5.35
N HIS A 109 6.50 -1.20 -5.69
CA HIS A 109 7.30 -1.83 -6.73
C HIS A 109 6.45 -1.99 -7.98
N SER A 110 6.95 -1.53 -9.13
CA SER A 110 6.28 -1.76 -10.40
C SER A 110 6.08 -3.27 -10.63
N ALA A 111 4.83 -3.66 -10.89
CA ALA A 111 4.49 -5.06 -11.19
C ALA A 111 5.02 -5.49 -12.57
N THR A 112 5.24 -4.52 -13.46
CA THR A 112 6.05 -4.70 -14.67
C THR A 112 7.51 -4.54 -14.26
N GLY A 113 8.23 -5.65 -14.12
CA GLY A 113 9.69 -5.59 -14.12
C GLY A 113 10.15 -4.78 -15.33
N LYS A 114 11.32 -4.11 -15.23
CA LYS A 114 11.97 -3.48 -16.40
C LYS A 114 11.81 -4.42 -17.58
N GLY A 115 11.03 -4.00 -18.57
CA GLY A 115 10.98 -4.71 -19.84
C GLY A 115 12.40 -4.75 -20.37
N THR A 116 13.00 -5.94 -20.35
CA THR A 116 14.09 -6.30 -21.27
C THR A 116 13.56 -6.28 -22.68
#